data_AF-A0A7Y4QGV4-F1
#
_entry.id   AF-A0A7Y4QGV4-F1
#
_cell.length_a   1.000
_cell.length_b   1.000
_cell.length_c   1.000
_cell.angle_alpha   90.00
_cell.angle_beta   90.00
_cell.angle_gamma   90.00
#
_symmetry.space_group_name_H-M   'P 1'
#
loop_
_entity.id
_entity.type
_entity.pdbx_description
1 polymer ?
#
loop_
_entity_poly.entity_id
_entity_poly.type
_entity_poly.pdbx_seq_one_letter_code
_entity_poly.pdbx_strand_id
1 'polypeptide(L)' 'MIYSKKNAGKWVASKKGKILAIDTSLAGVLKKVKRYKKEDIRLDIVPKTPFIIGGNAF' A
#
# COMPACT_ATOMS: atom_id res chain seq x y z
N MET A 1 -4.77 -3.21 10.02
CA MET A 1 -4.12 -1.89 9.85
C MET A 1 -3.03 -2.01 8.78
N ILE A 2 -3.13 -1.27 7.66
CA ILE A 2 -2.13 -1.32 6.56
C ILE A 2 -0.83 -0.67 7.02
N TYR A 3 -0.98 0.49 7.66
CA TYR A 3 0.08 1.30 8.24
C TYR A 3 0.62 0.62 9.50
N SER A 4 1.66 -0.20 9.34
CA SER A 4 2.36 -0.89 10.43
C SER A 4 3.83 -1.04 10.07
N LYS A 5 4.70 -1.19 11.07
CA LYS A 5 6.14 -1.46 10.85
C LYS A 5 6.36 -2.67 9.92
N LYS A 6 5.52 -3.70 10.02
CA LYS A 6 5.59 -4.93 9.19
C LYS A 6 5.32 -4.68 7.70
N ASN A 7 4.59 -3.62 7.37
CA ASN A 7 4.21 -3.28 6.00
C ASN A 7 4.94 -2.06 5.45
N ALA A 8 5.79 -1.42 6.26
CA ALA A 8 6.62 -0.30 5.86
C ALA A 8 7.41 -0.62 4.58
N GLY A 9 7.33 0.27 3.59
CA GLY A 9 7.99 0.13 2.29
C GLY A 9 7.35 -0.87 1.33
N LYS A 10 6.23 -1.51 1.70
CA LYS A 10 5.49 -2.40 0.79
C LYS A 10 4.55 -1.60 -0.10
N TRP A 11 4.38 -2.10 -1.32
CA TRP A 11 3.34 -1.69 -2.24
C TRP A 11 1.99 -2.28 -1.82
N VAL A 12 0.93 -1.52 -2.02
CA VAL A 12 -0.44 -1.86 -1.66
C VAL A 12 -1.33 -1.56 -2.86
N ALA A 13 -2.22 -2.49 -3.19
CA ALA A 13 -3.34 -2.24 -4.07
C ALA A 13 -4.63 -2.20 -3.28
N SER A 14 -5.48 -1.21 -3.54
CA SER A 14 -6.80 -1.09 -2.93
C SER A 14 -7.90 -0.81 -3.97
N LYS A 15 -9.14 -1.20 -3.65
CA LYS A 15 -10.35 -0.90 -4.42
C LYS A 15 -11.44 -0.47 -3.45
N LYS A 16 -12.00 0.73 -3.65
CA LYS A 16 -13.08 1.30 -2.81
C LYS A 16 -12.79 1.17 -1.31
N GLY A 17 -11.56 1.49 -0.90
CA GLY A 17 -11.12 1.42 0.50
C GLY A 17 -10.78 0.02 1.04
N LYS A 18 -10.95 -1.04 0.23
CA LYS A 18 -10.54 -2.42 0.60
C LYS A 18 -9.19 -2.77 0.00
N ILE A 19 -8.31 -3.35 0.80
CA ILE A 19 -7.02 -3.84 0.32
C ILE A 19 -7.24 -5.10 -0.51
N LEU A 20 -6.66 -5.13 -1.70
CA LEU A 20 -6.67 -6.29 -2.59
C LEU A 20 -5.36 -7.09 -2.49
N ALA A 21 -4.22 -6.40 -2.37
CA ALA A 21 -2.92 -7.04 -2.28
C ALA A 21 -1.89 -6.14 -1.60
N ILE A 22 -0.89 -6.77 -0.96
CA ILE A 22 0.32 -6.12 -0.43
C ILE A 22 1.53 -6.95 -0.84
N ASP A 23 2.61 -6.29 -1.28
CA ASP A 23 3.86 -6.95 -1.67
C ASP A 23 5.06 -6.00 -1.48
N THR A 24 6.27 -6.54 -1.41
CA THR A 24 7.49 -5.72 -1.33
C THR A 24 7.81 -5.05 -2.66
N SER A 25 7.25 -5.53 -3.77
CA SER A 25 7.46 -5.00 -5.11
C SER A 25 6.16 -4.63 -5.82
N LEU A 26 6.20 -3.58 -6.66
CA LEU A 26 5.06 -3.19 -7.49
C LEU A 26 4.65 -4.34 -8.42
N ALA A 27 5.61 -5.04 -9.03
CA ALA A 27 5.34 -6.18 -9.89
C ALA A 27 4.59 -7.31 -9.16
N GLY A 28 4.93 -7.58 -7.89
CA GLY A 28 4.23 -8.58 -7.06
C GLY A 28 2.77 -8.19 -6.79
N VAL A 29 2.52 -6.92 -6.48
CA VAL A 29 1.15 -6.39 -6.34
C VAL A 29 0.39 -6.50 -7.65
N LEU A 30 0.97 -6.06 -8.77
CA LEU A 30 0.34 -6.10 -10.08
C LEU A 30 -0.04 -7.53 -10.50
N LYS A 31 0.83 -8.52 -10.25
CA LYS A 31 0.51 -9.94 -10.49
C LYS A 31 -0.72 -10.39 -9.71
N LYS A 32 -0.85 -9.99 -8.44
CA LYS A 32 -1.97 -10.35 -7.56
C LYS A 32 -3.28 -9.67 -7.95
N VAL A 33 -3.21 -8.48 -8.56
CA VAL A 33 -4.40 -7.72 -8.97
C VAL A 33 -4.72 -7.77 -10.47
N LYS A 34 -4.04 -8.62 -11.25
CA LYS A 34 -4.29 -8.79 -12.70
C LYS A 34 -5.75 -9.03 -13.07
N ARG A 35 -6.52 -9.67 -12.19
CA ARG A 35 -7.96 -9.98 -12.40
C ARG A 35 -8.90 -8.78 -12.23
N TYR A 36 -8.40 -7.64 -11.77
CA TYR A 36 -9.19 -6.44 -11.55
C TYR A 36 -8.93 -5.44 -12.68
N LYS A 37 -9.95 -4.64 -13.03
CA LYS A 37 -9.81 -3.53 -13.98
C LYS A 37 -8.87 -2.48 -13.42
N LYS A 38 -8.02 -1.88 -14.26
CA LYS A 38 -6.99 -0.93 -13.80
C LYS A 38 -7.63 0.31 -13.17
N GLU A 39 -8.74 0.77 -13.75
CA GLU A 39 -9.52 1.93 -13.29
C GLU A 39 -10.09 1.76 -11.87
N ASP A 40 -10.27 0.52 -11.42
CA ASP A 40 -10.84 0.20 -10.12
C ASP A 40 -9.78 0.12 -9.00
N ILE A 41 -8.50 0.17 -9.34
CA ILE A 41 -7.39 -0.13 -8.43
C ILE A 41 -6.61 1.15 -8.16
N ARG A 42 -6.38 1.45 -6.88
CA ARG A 42 -5.41 2.44 -6.43
C ARG A 42 -4.17 1.73 -5.93
N LEU A 43 -3.00 2.25 -6.31
CA LEU A 43 -1.70 1.73 -5.92
C LEU A 43 -0.99 2.75 -5.05
N ASP A 44 -0.61 2.34 -3.85
CA ASP A 44 0.06 3.17 -2.86
C ASP A 44 1.28 2.45 -2.29
N ILE A 45 2.26 3.22 -1.80
CA ILE A 45 3.38 2.67 -1.03
C ILE A 45 3.21 3.02 0.44
N VAL A 46 3.39 2.04 1.32
CA VAL A 46 3.41 2.31 2.76
C VAL A 46 4.72 3.04 3.07
N PRO A 47 4.69 4.26 3.62
CA PRO A 47 5.92 4.99 3.93
C PRO A 47 6.77 4.19 4.93
N LYS A 48 8.09 4.25 4.73
CA LYS A 48 9.07 3.62 5.63
C LYS A 48 9.32 4.43 6.90
N THR A 49 9.01 5.72 6.86
CA THR A 49 9.16 6.63 7.98
C THR A 49 8.12 6.32 9.05
N PRO A 50 8.47 6.46 10.35
CA PRO A 50 7.48 6.37 11.41
C PRO A 50 6.41 7.44 11.15
N PHE A 51 5.15 7.01 11.15
CA PHE A 51 4.02 7.92 11.07
C PHE A 51 4.14 8.89 12.25
N ILE A 52 4.40 10.16 11.96
CA ILE A 52 4.28 11.24 12.93
C ILE A 52 2.77 11.37 13.21
N ILE A 53 2.29 10.60 14.17
CA ILE A 53 0.96 10.78 14.74
C ILE A 53 1.08 11.96 15.70
N GLY A 54 0.80 13.17 15.20
CA GLY A 54 0.93 14.44 15.94
C GLY A 54 2.22 15.17 15.56
N GLY A 55 2.08 16.29 14.83
CA GLY A 55 3.18 17.03 14.22
C GLY A 55 4.36 17.31 15.16
N ASN A 56 5.56 17.07 14.64
CA ASN A 56 6.69 18.00 14.65
C ASN A 56 7.82 17.33 13.85
N ALA A 57 8.01 17.79 12.61
CA ALA A 57 9.24 17.56 11.89
C ALA A 57 10.29 18.52 12.46
N PHE A 58 11.36 17.98 13.04
CA PHE A 58 12.60 18.71 13.32
C PHE A 58 13.54 18.58 12.12
#